data_AF-A0A9Q3DIJ6-F1
#
_entry.id   AF-A0A9Q3DIJ6-F1
#
_cell.length_a   1.000
_cell.length_b   1.000
_cell.length_c   1.000
_cell.angle_alpha   90.00
_cell.angle_beta   90.00
_cell.angle_gamma   90.00
#
_symmetry.space_group_name_H-M   'P 1'
#
loop_
_entity.id
_entity.type
_entity.pdbx_description
1 polymer ?
#
loop_
_entity_poly.entity_id
_entity_poly.type
_entity_poly.pdbx_seq_one_letter_code
_entity_poly.pdbx_strand_id
1 'polypeptide(L)'
;MIKIQKLSRPWEIVQMDWVTGLPPGGDRSYNTLIVRFDIFSRTPIFLPCHKDDTAMDKALLIWNRVVKWTVIFTNIISDRDPKFTSTLWTNLHQQFGTKLSFSTAYHPQTDGLAERMIQNLEDMVRNLCAYGLEIKDCDGLTYDWCTILPELELTYKTPIYAGTNQTPAILHKGWNPKLSQHSLRKDLFEIYPTAASFKGMLDKTRNNAIRFMEDSFEYAKEK
;
A
#
# COMPACT_ATOMS: atom_id res chain seq x y z
N MET A 1 11.56 11.89 22.42
CA MET A 1 10.22 12.29 21.91
C MET A 1 10.37 12.79 20.49
N ILE A 2 9.96 12.00 19.49
CA ILE A 2 9.89 12.47 18.10
C ILE A 2 8.67 13.38 18.02
N LYS A 3 8.87 14.70 18.11
CA LYS A 3 7.81 15.65 17.73
C LYS A 3 7.70 15.57 16.22
N ILE A 4 6.69 14.87 15.70
CA ILE A 4 6.34 14.99 14.30
C ILE A 4 5.89 16.43 14.08
N GLN A 5 6.71 17.20 13.37
CA GLN A 5 6.41 18.55 12.94
C GLN A 5 5.10 18.51 12.13
N LYS A 6 4.24 19.53 12.26
CA LYS A 6 2.98 19.60 11.49
C LYS A 6 3.31 19.39 10.00
N LEU A 7 2.87 18.26 9.46
CA LEU A 7 3.09 17.89 8.07
C LEU A 7 2.42 18.94 7.18
N SER A 8 3.15 19.43 6.19
CA SER A 8 2.74 20.53 5.32
C SER A 8 2.34 20.06 3.92
N ARG A 9 2.85 18.91 3.48
CA ARG A 9 2.59 18.34 2.17
C ARG A 9 2.68 16.80 2.18
N PRO A 10 2.08 16.13 1.18
CA PRO A 10 2.28 14.69 0.98
C PRO A 10 3.77 14.33 0.85
N TRP A 11 4.11 13.13 1.32
CA TRP A 11 5.43 12.51 1.17
C TRP A 11 6.57 13.11 1.99
N GLU A 12 6.29 13.96 2.98
CA GLU A 12 7.33 14.40 3.92
C GLU A 12 7.77 13.26 4.84
N ILE A 13 6.80 12.62 5.49
CA ILE A 13 7.05 11.49 6.38
C ILE A 13 6.28 10.28 5.88
N VAL A 14 7.01 9.18 5.75
CA VAL A 14 6.47 7.91 5.28
C VAL A 14 6.70 6.84 6.33
N GLN A 15 5.75 5.94 6.47
CA GLN A 15 5.93 4.70 7.21
C GLN A 15 6.15 3.55 6.23
N MET A 16 7.00 2.60 6.61
CA MET A 16 7.35 1.44 5.79
C MET A 16 7.36 0.17 6.65
N ASP A 17 6.85 -0.91 6.08
CA ASP A 17 6.86 -2.26 6.67
C ASP A 17 6.97 -3.36 5.61
N TRP A 18 7.35 -4.57 6.05
CA TRP A 18 7.53 -5.76 5.22
C TRP A 18 6.46 -6.82 5.53
N VAL A 19 5.52 -7.00 4.61
CA VAL A 19 4.58 -8.12 4.66
C VAL A 19 5.25 -9.34 4.01
N THR A 20 5.87 -10.18 4.85
CA THR A 20 6.53 -11.42 4.41
C THR A 20 5.60 -12.64 4.55
N GLY A 21 5.99 -13.75 3.91
CA GLY A 21 5.27 -15.04 4.00
C GLY A 21 3.98 -15.06 3.18
N LEU A 22 3.92 -14.25 2.12
CA LEU A 22 2.81 -14.29 1.17
C LEU A 22 2.99 -15.50 0.23
N PRO A 23 1.89 -16.08 -0.28
CA PRO A 23 1.97 -17.09 -1.33
C PRO A 23 2.70 -16.51 -2.56
N PRO A 24 3.47 -17.34 -3.30
CA PRO A 24 4.09 -16.89 -4.56
C PRO A 24 3.05 -16.28 -5.49
N GLY A 25 3.30 -15.06 -5.98
CA GLY A 25 2.42 -14.36 -6.91
C GLY A 25 3.15 -13.59 -7.99
N GLY A 26 2.45 -13.29 -9.07
CA GLY A 26 2.95 -12.70 -10.29
C GLY A 26 3.80 -13.65 -11.12
N ASP A 27 4.19 -13.17 -12.30
CA ASP A 27 5.12 -13.82 -13.23
C ASP A 27 6.50 -14.14 -12.61
N ARG A 28 6.88 -13.40 -11.57
CA ARG A 28 8.17 -13.51 -10.88
C ARG A 28 8.08 -14.22 -9.53
N SER A 29 6.93 -14.78 -9.16
CA SER A 29 6.74 -15.53 -7.91
C SER A 29 7.16 -14.74 -6.66
N TYR A 30 6.76 -13.47 -6.59
CA TYR A 30 6.95 -12.61 -5.42
C TYR A 30 6.31 -13.25 -4.18
N ASN A 31 6.97 -13.10 -3.03
CA ASN A 31 6.52 -13.71 -1.77
C ASN A 31 6.55 -12.73 -0.58
N THR A 32 6.89 -11.48 -0.87
CA THR A 32 6.99 -10.38 0.10
C THR A 32 6.44 -9.11 -0.54
N LEU A 33 5.85 -8.24 0.29
CA LEU A 33 5.34 -6.96 -0.14
C LEU A 33 5.90 -5.86 0.77
N ILE A 34 6.43 -4.80 0.17
CA ILE A 34 6.70 -3.55 0.88
C ILE A 34 5.39 -2.80 0.96
N VAL A 35 4.93 -2.54 2.18
CA VAL A 35 3.83 -1.61 2.41
C VAL A 35 4.45 -0.28 2.79
N ARG A 36 4.19 0.75 1.97
CA ARG A 36 4.59 2.12 2.25
C ARG A 36 3.35 2.99 2.40
N PHE A 37 3.37 3.85 3.40
CA PHE A 37 2.24 4.70 3.75
C PHE A 37 2.67 6.15 3.93
N ASP A 38 2.02 7.09 3.24
CA ASP A 38 2.18 8.52 3.48
C ASP A 38 1.38 8.95 4.71
N ILE A 39 2.04 9.51 5.72
CA ILE A 39 1.34 9.90 6.95
C ILE A 39 0.42 11.09 6.72
N PHE A 40 0.77 12.01 5.81
CA PHE A 40 -0.04 13.20 5.53
C PHE A 40 -1.35 12.83 4.82
N SER A 41 -1.26 12.19 3.66
CA SER A 41 -2.42 11.88 2.83
C SER A 41 -3.08 10.55 3.17
N ARG A 42 -2.44 9.68 3.96
CA ARG A 42 -2.87 8.29 4.19
C ARG A 42 -2.89 7.43 2.93
N THR A 43 -2.01 7.73 1.99
CA THR A 43 -1.92 7.02 0.71
C THR A 43 -0.98 5.82 0.83
N PRO A 44 -1.45 4.58 0.60
CA PRO A 44 -0.59 3.42 0.51
C PRO A 44 0.05 3.29 -0.88
N ILE A 45 1.23 2.68 -0.89
CA ILE A 45 1.91 2.14 -2.07
C ILE A 45 2.38 0.73 -1.73
N PHE A 46 2.07 -0.22 -2.61
CA PHE A 46 2.43 -1.63 -2.49
C PHE A 46 3.52 -1.97 -3.51
N LEU A 47 4.66 -2.50 -3.04
CA LEU A 47 5.77 -2.93 -3.91
C LEU A 47 6.05 -4.43 -3.70
N PRO A 48 5.64 -5.30 -4.65
CA PRO A 48 6.02 -6.72 -4.63
C PRO A 48 7.53 -6.90 -4.73
N CYS A 49 8.05 -7.84 -3.95
CA CYS A 49 9.46 -8.19 -3.88
C CYS A 49 9.64 -9.62 -3.37
N HIS A 50 10.89 -10.04 -3.25
CA HIS A 50 11.25 -11.32 -2.65
C HIS A 50 11.80 -11.11 -1.24
N LYS A 51 11.52 -12.06 -0.35
CA LYS A 51 12.01 -12.07 1.02
C LYS A 51 13.53 -11.89 1.06
N ASP A 52 14.20 -12.61 0.17
CA ASP A 52 15.65 -12.75 0.08
C ASP A 52 16.31 -11.67 -0.78
N ASP A 53 15.53 -10.71 -1.32
CA ASP A 53 16.09 -9.55 -2.02
C ASP A 53 17.10 -8.82 -1.13
N THR A 54 18.21 -8.40 -1.72
CA THR A 54 19.25 -7.68 -0.98
C THR A 54 18.74 -6.29 -0.58
N ALA A 55 19.45 -5.64 0.36
CA ALA A 55 19.16 -4.24 0.70
C ALA A 55 19.25 -3.32 -0.53
N MET A 56 20.15 -3.63 -1.48
CA MET A 56 20.32 -2.85 -2.71
C MET A 56 19.13 -3.04 -3.66
N ASP A 57 18.66 -4.26 -3.85
CA ASP A 57 17.49 -4.55 -4.71
C ASP A 57 16.25 -3.80 -4.20
N LYS A 58 16.04 -3.81 -2.88
CA LYS A 58 14.98 -3.09 -2.20
C LYS A 58 15.10 -1.57 -2.34
N ALA A 59 16.31 -1.03 -2.17
CA ALA A 59 16.57 0.39 -2.37
C ALA A 59 16.28 0.82 -3.82
N LEU A 60 16.73 0.03 -4.80
CA LEU A 60 16.46 0.28 -6.23
C LEU A 60 14.98 0.17 -6.55
N LEU A 61 14.26 -0.80 -5.97
CA LEU A 61 12.82 -0.94 -6.14
C LEU A 61 12.09 0.32 -5.68
N ILE A 62 12.41 0.83 -4.49
CA ILE A 62 11.82 2.05 -3.94
C ILE A 62 12.20 3.27 -4.79
N TRP A 63 13.46 3.39 -5.19
CA TRP A 63 13.91 4.49 -6.05
C TRP A 63 13.13 4.52 -7.37
N ASN A 64 13.09 3.39 -8.07
CA ASN A 64 12.49 3.28 -9.40
C ASN A 64 10.96 3.39 -9.37
N ARG A 65 10.30 2.94 -8.30
CA ARG A 65 8.83 2.89 -8.24
C ARG A 65 8.23 4.07 -7.50
N VAL A 66 8.92 4.63 -6.53
CA VAL A 66 8.37 5.61 -5.59
C VAL A 66 8.97 6.98 -5.82
N VAL A 67 10.29 7.10 -5.76
CA VAL A 67 10.97 8.42 -5.83
C VAL A 67 10.63 9.14 -7.13
N LYS A 68 10.39 8.43 -8.23
CA LYS A 68 9.93 9.03 -9.50
C LYS A 68 8.60 9.79 -9.41
N TRP A 69 7.70 9.40 -8.52
CA TRP A 69 6.36 9.98 -8.38
C TRP A 69 6.23 10.87 -7.14
N THR A 70 7.27 10.92 -6.31
CA THR A 70 7.28 11.64 -5.03
C THR A 70 8.53 12.52 -4.91
N VAL A 71 8.68 13.16 -3.76
CA VAL A 71 9.95 13.79 -3.36
C VAL A 71 10.81 12.81 -2.58
N ILE A 72 12.09 13.15 -2.37
CA ILE A 72 12.93 12.53 -1.34
C ILE A 72 12.28 12.82 0.04
N PHE A 73 12.10 11.78 0.85
CA PHE A 73 11.42 11.90 2.14
C PHE A 73 12.30 12.63 3.15
N THR A 74 11.68 13.42 4.03
CA THR A 74 12.39 14.03 5.15
C THR A 74 12.58 13.04 6.29
N ASN A 75 11.63 12.11 6.46
CA ASN A 75 11.71 11.07 7.48
C ASN A 75 11.05 9.76 7.01
N ILE A 76 11.70 8.62 7.29
CA ILE A 76 11.13 7.29 7.15
C ILE A 76 10.95 6.70 8.55
N ILE A 77 9.74 6.25 8.83
CA ILE A 77 9.40 5.51 10.05
C ILE A 77 9.30 4.03 9.66
N SER A 78 10.03 3.16 10.36
CA SER A 78 9.99 1.72 10.13
C SER A 78 10.23 0.96 11.42
N ASP A 79 9.97 -0.35 11.44
CA ASP A 79 10.44 -1.21 12.52
C ASP A 79 11.97 -1.39 12.47
N ARG A 80 12.50 -2.21 13.38
CA ARG A 80 13.93 -2.55 13.44
C ARG A 80 14.31 -3.77 12.61
N ASP A 81 13.55 -4.12 11.55
CA ASP A 81 13.94 -5.20 10.66
C ASP A 81 15.40 -4.98 10.16
N PRO A 82 16.26 -6.01 10.15
CA PRO A 82 17.64 -5.91 9.69
C PRO A 82 17.82 -5.26 8.31
N LYS A 83 16.82 -5.33 7.44
CA LYS A 83 16.81 -4.67 6.12
C LYS A 83 16.85 -3.14 6.26
N PHE A 84 16.06 -2.58 7.17
CA PHE A 84 16.00 -1.13 7.43
C PHE A 84 17.16 -0.62 8.30
N THR A 85 17.85 -1.50 9.03
CA THR A 85 19.02 -1.14 9.85
C THR A 85 20.35 -1.47 9.16
N SER A 86 20.32 -1.97 7.92
CA SER A 86 21.53 -2.29 7.16
C SER A 86 22.38 -1.06 6.86
N THR A 87 23.71 -1.23 6.84
CA THR A 87 24.67 -0.14 6.58
C THR A 87 24.41 0.56 5.24
N LEU A 88 24.01 -0.20 4.22
CA LEU A 88 23.66 0.36 2.91
C LEU A 88 22.45 1.29 3.02
N TRP A 89 21.37 0.84 3.67
CA TRP A 89 20.16 1.62 3.85
C TRP A 89 20.40 2.89 4.67
N THR A 90 21.09 2.77 5.80
CA THR A 90 21.39 3.92 6.67
C THR A 90 22.26 4.95 5.96
N ASN A 91 23.32 4.52 5.27
CA ASN A 91 24.23 5.43 4.58
C ASN A 91 23.55 6.09 3.37
N LEU A 92 22.74 5.34 2.62
CA LEU A 92 21.98 5.88 1.48
C LEU A 92 21.06 7.02 1.92
N HIS A 93 20.26 6.79 2.98
CA HIS A 93 19.33 7.82 3.47
C HIS A 93 20.06 8.99 4.14
N GLN A 94 21.19 8.75 4.80
CA GLN A 94 22.04 9.82 5.30
C GLN A 94 22.56 10.73 4.18
N GLN A 95 22.97 10.17 3.03
CA GLN A 95 23.39 10.96 1.87
C GLN A 95 22.26 11.79 1.27
N PHE A 96 21.04 11.27 1.28
CA PHE A 96 19.86 12.02 0.83
C PHE A 96 19.30 13.01 1.87
N GLY A 97 19.89 13.08 3.06
CA GLY A 97 19.38 13.91 4.16
C GLY A 97 18.04 13.41 4.72
N THR A 98 17.66 12.16 4.43
CA THR A 98 16.46 11.52 4.97
C THR A 98 16.75 10.99 6.37
N LYS A 99 15.97 11.41 7.35
CA LYS A 99 16.02 10.86 8.70
C LYS A 99 15.42 9.46 8.71
N LEU A 100 16.07 8.51 9.38
CA LEU A 100 15.50 7.21 9.71
C LEU A 100 15.04 7.22 11.17
N SER A 101 13.78 6.90 11.40
CA SER A 101 13.15 6.82 12.72
C SER A 101 12.65 5.41 12.93
N PHE A 102 13.33 4.64 13.78
CA PHE A 102 12.90 3.28 14.07
C PHE A 102 11.87 3.27 15.20
N SER A 103 10.72 2.63 14.97
CA SER A 103 9.69 2.46 16.00
C SER A 103 10.28 1.67 17.17
N THR A 104 9.80 1.99 18.37
CA THR A 104 10.09 1.22 19.59
C THR A 104 8.76 0.80 20.18
N ALA A 105 8.72 -0.33 20.90
CA ALA A 105 7.49 -0.89 21.47
C ALA A 105 6.68 0.06 22.41
N TYR A 106 7.13 1.30 22.64
CA TYR A 106 6.58 2.25 23.61
C TYR A 106 6.59 3.71 23.12
N HIS A 107 6.15 4.04 21.88
CA HIS A 107 6.04 5.44 21.42
C HIS A 107 4.60 5.84 21.00
N PRO A 108 3.67 6.08 21.96
CA PRO A 108 2.22 6.08 21.68
C PRO A 108 1.64 7.31 20.98
N GLN A 109 2.35 8.45 20.92
CA GLN A 109 1.69 9.73 20.57
C GLN A 109 1.50 9.96 19.07
N THR A 110 2.25 9.30 18.21
CA THR A 110 2.15 9.48 16.75
C THR A 110 2.37 8.18 15.99
N ASP A 111 3.18 7.26 16.53
CA ASP A 111 3.32 5.91 15.97
C ASP A 111 2.00 5.14 16.07
N GLY A 112 1.23 5.23 17.16
CA GLY A 112 0.05 4.38 17.34
C GLY A 112 -1.07 4.51 16.29
N LEU A 113 -1.21 5.64 15.59
CA LEU A 113 -2.17 5.75 14.47
C LEU A 113 -1.58 5.22 13.17
N ALA A 114 -0.32 5.54 12.90
CA ALA A 114 0.36 5.13 11.69
C ALA A 114 0.65 3.60 11.73
N GLU A 115 1.08 3.06 12.88
CA GLU A 115 1.16 1.63 13.21
C GLU A 115 -0.16 0.90 13.00
N ARG A 116 -1.28 1.43 13.51
CA ARG A 116 -2.60 0.82 13.27
C ARG A 116 -2.97 0.84 11.79
N MET A 117 -2.65 1.91 11.08
CA MET A 117 -2.94 2.02 9.65
C MET A 117 -2.12 1.01 8.84
N ILE A 118 -0.83 0.84 9.14
CA ILE A 118 0.00 -0.13 8.43
C ILE A 118 -0.46 -1.55 8.75
N GLN A 119 -0.74 -1.88 10.02
CA GLN A 119 -1.28 -3.19 10.43
C GLN A 119 -2.58 -3.52 9.69
N ASN A 120 -3.51 -2.56 9.62
CA ASN A 120 -4.75 -2.75 8.86
C ASN A 120 -4.45 -3.00 7.37
N LEU A 121 -3.48 -2.31 6.77
CA LEU A 121 -3.08 -2.56 5.39
C LEU A 121 -2.44 -3.95 5.22
N GLU A 122 -1.63 -4.41 6.18
CA GLU A 122 -1.05 -5.74 6.16
C GLU A 122 -2.11 -6.82 6.23
N ASP A 123 -3.05 -6.70 7.17
CA ASP A 123 -4.15 -7.65 7.35
C ASP A 123 -5.05 -7.69 6.11
N MET A 124 -5.32 -6.53 5.50
CA MET A 124 -6.06 -6.44 4.24
C MET A 124 -5.35 -7.22 3.13
N VAL A 125 -4.04 -7.00 2.95
CA VAL A 125 -3.24 -7.71 1.94
C VAL A 125 -3.23 -9.21 2.23
N ARG A 126 -2.97 -9.62 3.48
CA ARG A 126 -2.91 -11.04 3.87
C ARG A 126 -4.24 -11.74 3.63
N ASN A 127 -5.34 -11.11 4.00
CA ASN A 127 -6.68 -11.64 3.73
C ASN A 127 -6.90 -11.80 2.23
N LEU A 128 -6.60 -10.78 1.42
CA LEU A 128 -6.74 -10.87 -0.04
C LEU A 128 -5.86 -11.95 -0.66
N CYS A 129 -4.64 -12.14 -0.15
CA CYS A 129 -3.75 -13.22 -0.59
C CYS A 129 -4.28 -14.61 -0.19
N ALA A 130 -4.82 -14.75 1.02
CA ALA A 130 -5.32 -16.02 1.56
C ALA A 130 -6.60 -16.51 0.86
N TYR A 131 -7.43 -15.61 0.33
CA TYR A 131 -8.64 -15.98 -0.40
C TYR A 131 -8.38 -16.60 -1.79
N GLY A 132 -7.12 -16.86 -2.16
CA GLY A 132 -6.81 -17.66 -3.34
C GLY A 132 -7.34 -17.02 -4.62
N LEU A 133 -7.02 -15.75 -4.83
CA LEU A 133 -7.11 -15.17 -6.17
C LEU A 133 -6.06 -15.91 -7.02
N GLU A 134 -6.41 -17.07 -7.54
CA GLU A 134 -5.84 -17.60 -8.77
C GLU A 134 -7.03 -17.79 -9.69
N ILE A 135 -7.42 -16.70 -10.34
CA ILE A 135 -8.44 -16.76 -11.38
C ILE A 135 -7.69 -17.02 -12.68
N LYS A 136 -7.85 -18.22 -13.24
CA LYS A 136 -7.44 -18.51 -14.62
C LYS A 136 -8.57 -18.11 -15.55
N ASP A 137 -8.31 -17.23 -16.50
CA ASP A 137 -9.28 -16.95 -17.57
C ASP A 137 -9.14 -17.92 -18.75
N CYS A 138 -9.98 -17.69 -19.77
CA CYS A 138 -10.03 -18.52 -20.97
C CYS A 138 -8.77 -18.39 -21.86
N ASP A 139 -7.96 -17.34 -21.67
CA ASP A 139 -6.70 -17.15 -22.38
C ASP A 139 -5.50 -17.69 -21.59
N GLY A 140 -5.75 -18.27 -20.41
CA GLY A 140 -4.70 -18.83 -19.54
C GLY A 140 -3.98 -17.80 -18.68
N LEU A 141 -4.46 -16.55 -18.62
CA LEU A 141 -3.91 -15.56 -17.68
C LEU A 141 -4.33 -15.92 -16.26
N THR A 142 -3.34 -15.90 -15.35
CA THR A 142 -3.60 -16.09 -13.92
C THR A 142 -3.63 -14.72 -13.24
N TYR A 143 -4.77 -14.41 -12.63
CA TYR A 143 -4.94 -13.25 -11.79
C TYR A 143 -4.67 -13.60 -10.35
N ASP A 144 -3.74 -12.90 -9.72
CA ASP A 144 -3.34 -13.12 -8.34
C ASP A 144 -3.23 -11.85 -7.50
N TRP A 145 -2.71 -12.02 -6.28
CA TRP A 145 -2.55 -10.92 -5.34
C TRP A 145 -1.66 -9.80 -5.89
N CYS A 146 -0.67 -10.08 -6.75
CA CYS A 146 0.14 -9.05 -7.39
C CYS A 146 -0.67 -8.27 -8.42
N THR A 147 -1.55 -8.94 -9.17
CA THR A 147 -2.36 -8.31 -10.23
C THR A 147 -3.40 -7.34 -9.67
N ILE A 148 -3.87 -7.56 -8.43
CA ILE A 148 -4.91 -6.74 -7.82
C ILE A 148 -4.41 -5.53 -7.01
N LEU A 149 -3.09 -5.42 -6.76
CA LEU A 149 -2.53 -4.32 -5.95
C LEU A 149 -2.92 -2.92 -6.45
N PRO A 150 -2.95 -2.62 -7.76
CA PRO A 150 -3.35 -1.29 -8.23
C PRO A 150 -4.80 -0.94 -7.86
N GLU A 151 -5.71 -1.92 -7.93
CA GLU A 151 -7.12 -1.74 -7.55
C GLU A 151 -7.27 -1.58 -6.04
N LEU A 152 -6.47 -2.31 -5.27
CA LEU A 152 -6.41 -2.21 -3.82
C LEU A 152 -5.95 -0.81 -3.38
N GLU A 153 -4.85 -0.31 -3.97
CA GLU A 153 -4.40 1.05 -3.72
C GLU A 153 -5.45 2.09 -4.08
N LEU A 154 -6.13 1.90 -5.22
CA LEU A 154 -7.14 2.83 -5.70
C LEU A 154 -8.33 2.89 -4.75
N THR A 155 -8.83 1.73 -4.34
CA THR A 155 -9.96 1.58 -3.43
C THR A 155 -9.65 2.17 -2.06
N TYR A 156 -8.45 1.97 -1.53
CA TYR A 156 -8.06 2.54 -0.24
C TYR A 156 -8.00 4.09 -0.27
N LYS A 157 -7.83 4.69 -1.45
CA LYS A 157 -7.70 6.15 -1.62
C LYS A 157 -9.05 6.87 -1.75
N THR A 158 -10.18 6.17 -1.74
CA THR A 158 -11.50 6.76 -1.96
C THR A 158 -12.38 7.05 -0.74
N PRO A 159 -12.32 6.33 0.39
CA PRO A 159 -13.18 6.66 1.53
C PRO A 159 -12.75 7.97 2.21
N ILE A 160 -13.71 8.65 2.83
CA ILE A 160 -13.47 9.85 3.62
C ILE A 160 -13.00 9.42 5.01
N TYR A 161 -11.85 9.93 5.45
CA TYR A 161 -11.33 9.63 6.77
C TYR A 161 -11.83 10.64 7.80
N ALA A 162 -12.37 10.17 8.92
CA ALA A 162 -12.95 11.01 9.98
C ALA A 162 -12.01 12.11 10.48
N GLY A 163 -10.71 11.82 10.62
CA GLY A 163 -9.73 12.80 11.12
C GLY A 163 -9.35 13.91 10.14
N THR A 164 -9.63 13.77 8.83
CA THR A 164 -9.31 14.78 7.81
C THR A 164 -10.53 15.32 7.09
N ASN A 165 -11.67 14.64 7.19
CA ASN A 165 -12.88 14.89 6.40
C ASN A 165 -12.62 14.99 4.88
N GLN A 166 -11.56 14.33 4.42
CA GLN A 166 -11.12 14.27 3.03
C GLN A 166 -10.67 12.85 2.71
N THR A 167 -10.74 12.50 1.43
CA THR A 167 -10.20 11.24 0.92
C THR A 167 -8.67 11.31 0.80
N PRO A 168 -7.96 10.18 0.90
CA PRO A 168 -6.52 10.16 0.64
C PRO A 168 -6.16 10.68 -0.74
N ALA A 169 -7.00 10.41 -1.75
CA ALA A 169 -6.78 10.91 -3.11
C ALA A 169 -6.83 12.45 -3.19
N ILE A 170 -7.75 13.10 -2.49
CA ILE A 170 -7.82 14.57 -2.42
C ILE A 170 -6.60 15.13 -1.70
N LEU A 171 -6.22 14.55 -0.56
CA LEU A 171 -5.04 15.00 0.20
C LEU A 171 -3.74 14.83 -0.59
N HIS A 172 -3.63 13.75 -1.36
CA HIS A 172 -2.44 13.43 -2.12
C HIS A 172 -2.35 14.17 -3.46
N LYS A 173 -3.43 14.16 -4.25
CA LYS A 173 -3.43 14.63 -5.65
C LYS A 173 -4.34 15.83 -5.90
N GLY A 174 -5.22 16.18 -4.96
CA GLY A 174 -6.22 17.24 -5.14
C GLY A 174 -7.47 16.83 -5.91
N TRP A 175 -7.60 15.55 -6.31
CA TRP A 175 -8.78 15.05 -7.03
C TRP A 175 -9.05 13.58 -6.70
N ASN A 176 -10.32 13.19 -6.77
CA ASN A 176 -10.73 11.79 -6.62
C ASN A 176 -10.65 11.06 -7.96
N PRO A 177 -10.03 9.87 -8.01
CA PRO A 177 -9.97 9.11 -9.24
C PRO A 177 -11.32 8.52 -9.63
N LYS A 178 -11.54 8.37 -10.94
CA LYS A 178 -12.68 7.60 -11.44
C LYS A 178 -12.43 6.12 -11.18
N LEU A 179 -13.30 5.50 -10.39
CA LEU A 179 -13.27 4.05 -10.15
C LEU A 179 -13.81 3.28 -11.35
N SER A 180 -13.37 2.02 -11.50
CA SER A 180 -13.78 1.16 -12.63
C SER A 180 -15.30 1.00 -12.74
N GLN A 181 -16.02 1.01 -11.62
CA GLN A 181 -17.49 0.94 -11.56
C GLN A 181 -18.22 2.14 -12.16
N HIS A 182 -17.58 3.32 -12.16
CA HIS A 182 -18.19 4.55 -12.68
C HIS A 182 -17.93 4.75 -14.18
N SER A 183 -17.15 3.87 -14.79
CA SER A 183 -16.75 3.94 -16.21
C SER A 183 -17.46 2.89 -17.07
N LEU A 184 -18.56 2.30 -16.58
CA LEU A 184 -19.27 1.23 -17.27
C LEU A 184 -20.03 1.73 -18.49
N ARG A 185 -19.52 1.37 -19.67
CA ARG A 185 -20.25 1.40 -20.95
C ARG A 185 -21.25 0.24 -20.97
N LYS A 186 -22.52 0.54 -20.70
CA LYS A 186 -23.62 -0.45 -20.73
C LYS A 186 -24.08 -0.81 -22.15
N ASP A 187 -23.57 -0.08 -23.13
CA ASP A 187 -23.86 -0.16 -24.57
C ASP A 187 -22.90 -1.10 -25.33
N LEU A 188 -22.03 -1.83 -24.65
CA LEU A 188 -21.13 -2.80 -25.30
C LEU A 188 -21.90 -4.09 -25.62
N PHE A 189 -22.14 -4.31 -26.91
CA PHE A 189 -22.87 -5.48 -27.42
C PHE A 189 -22.05 -6.78 -27.37
N GLU A 190 -20.73 -6.69 -27.41
CA GLU A 190 -19.80 -7.81 -27.24
C GLU A 190 -18.71 -7.44 -26.23
N ILE A 191 -18.53 -8.28 -25.22
CA ILE A 191 -17.45 -8.16 -24.23
C ILE A 191 -16.59 -9.41 -24.35
N TYR A 192 -15.32 -9.21 -24.67
CA TYR A 192 -14.36 -10.30 -24.74
C TYR A 192 -14.25 -11.00 -23.36
N PRO A 193 -14.29 -12.35 -23.28
CA PRO A 193 -14.43 -13.05 -21.99
C PRO A 193 -13.32 -12.74 -20.97
N THR A 194 -12.08 -12.56 -21.43
CA THR A 194 -10.94 -12.13 -20.59
C THR A 194 -11.14 -10.73 -20.03
N ALA A 195 -11.69 -9.80 -20.81
CA ALA A 195 -12.02 -8.46 -20.31
C ALA A 195 -13.12 -8.52 -19.23
N ALA A 196 -14.11 -9.39 -19.40
CA ALA A 196 -15.13 -9.64 -18.38
C ALA A 196 -14.55 -10.26 -17.11
N SER A 197 -13.68 -11.26 -17.25
CA SER A 197 -12.96 -11.91 -16.15
C SER A 197 -12.10 -10.92 -15.35
N PHE A 198 -11.29 -10.12 -16.06
CA PHE A 198 -10.45 -9.08 -15.46
C PHE A 198 -11.28 -8.06 -14.68
N LYS A 199 -12.39 -7.59 -15.25
CA LYS A 199 -13.32 -6.70 -14.54
C LYS A 199 -13.88 -7.37 -13.28
N GLY A 200 -14.32 -8.62 -13.38
CA GLY A 200 -14.83 -9.38 -12.24
C GLY A 200 -13.80 -9.52 -11.11
N MET A 201 -12.53 -9.71 -11.45
CA MET A 201 -11.41 -9.70 -10.50
C MET A 201 -11.28 -8.34 -9.79
N LEU A 202 -11.32 -7.23 -10.53
CA LEU A 202 -11.25 -5.88 -9.95
C LEU A 202 -12.44 -5.61 -9.01
N ASP A 203 -13.66 -5.96 -9.42
CA ASP A 203 -14.87 -5.75 -8.62
C ASP A 203 -14.84 -6.57 -7.31
N LYS A 204 -14.39 -7.84 -7.38
CA LYS A 204 -14.18 -8.68 -6.18
C LYS A 204 -13.15 -8.06 -5.23
N THR A 205 -12.01 -7.62 -5.75
CA THR A 205 -10.95 -6.98 -4.96
C THR A 205 -11.48 -5.76 -4.23
N ARG A 206 -12.16 -4.87 -4.97
CA ARG A 206 -12.74 -3.65 -4.42
C ARG A 206 -13.74 -3.96 -3.31
N ASN A 207 -14.69 -4.85 -3.56
CA ASN A 207 -15.73 -5.19 -2.58
C ASN A 207 -15.12 -5.75 -1.29
N ASN A 208 -14.09 -6.60 -1.40
CA ASN A 208 -13.36 -7.12 -0.25
C ASN A 208 -12.61 -6.02 0.50
N ALA A 209 -11.93 -5.12 -0.21
CA ALA A 209 -11.22 -4.00 0.39
C ALA A 209 -12.18 -3.02 1.10
N ILE A 210 -13.33 -2.71 0.48
CA ILE A 210 -14.38 -1.87 1.09
C ILE A 210 -14.87 -2.50 2.40
N ARG A 211 -15.25 -3.78 2.35
CA ARG A 211 -15.72 -4.52 3.52
C ARG A 211 -14.67 -4.51 4.64
N PHE A 212 -13.41 -4.79 4.31
CA PHE A 212 -12.32 -4.75 5.29
C PHE A 212 -12.14 -3.36 5.91
N MET A 213 -12.22 -2.31 5.10
CA MET A 213 -12.13 -0.93 5.60
C MET A 213 -13.30 -0.59 6.52
N GLU A 214 -14.53 -0.97 6.15
CA GLU A 214 -15.73 -0.81 6.98
C GLU A 214 -15.58 -1.52 8.34
N ASP A 215 -15.16 -2.80 8.32
CA ASP A 215 -14.90 -3.58 9.53
C ASP A 215 -13.82 -2.92 10.42
N SER A 216 -12.75 -2.41 9.81
CA SER A 216 -11.67 -1.68 10.50
C SER A 216 -12.14 -0.37 11.11
N PHE A 217 -13.04 0.37 10.43
CA PHE A 217 -13.60 1.63 10.93
C PHE A 217 -14.60 1.41 12.06
N GLU A 218 -15.44 0.37 11.99
CA GLU A 218 -16.38 0.03 13.08
C GLU A 218 -15.62 -0.41 14.34
N TYR A 219 -14.61 -1.28 14.20
CA TYR A 219 -13.76 -1.67 15.33
C TYR A 219 -13.06 -0.47 16.00
N ALA A 220 -12.72 0.55 15.23
CA ALA A 220 -12.10 1.78 15.75
C ALA A 220 -13.09 2.72 16.48
N LYS A 221 -14.41 2.56 16.29
CA LYS A 221 -15.45 3.33 17.02
C LYS A 221 -15.83 2.71 18.36
N GLU A 222 -15.65 1.40 18.52
CA GLU A 222 -15.97 0.65 19.74
C GLU A 222 -14.90 0.76 20.84
N LYS A 223 -13.81 1.49 20.59
CA LYS A 223 -12.66 1.70 21.50
C LYS A 223 -12.42 3.18 21.77
#